data_AF-A0A3B5QW76-F1
#
_entry.id   AF-A0A3B5QW76-F1
#
_cell.length_a   1.000
_cell.length_b   1.000
_cell.length_c   1.000
_cell.angle_alpha   90.00
_cell.angle_beta   90.00
_cell.angle_gamma   90.00
#
_symmetry.space_group_name_H-M   'P 1'
#
loop_
_entity.id
_entity.type
_entity.pdbx_description
1 polymer ?
#
loop_
_entity_poly.entity_id
_entity_poly.type
_entity_poly.pdbx_seq_one_letter_code
_entity_poly.pdbx_strand_id
1 'polypeptide(L)'
;MQLQLISFVLIIWNCMDYSGCQPHSTSRHRQHKAMTGGSSGCQQSGCLTCSDYNGCLSCKPRLFMHLERIGMKQIGVCMTSCPPGFYGTRSPERNTCTKCRSECDSCFNKNFCTRCRMGFYLHLGKCLDSCPVGMVHSDAQRECVLRCSAECESCVNSDTCNRCRPGLYQLNGRCHHICPDDYEPNDKLMECTPQVHCEVGEWSEWSPCSRSGRTCGFRRGQETRTRQVLQYPSPFGNPCPEISEVKECLVKKKRCPGTRRKSDRKERRNRNNRKDKESQEGRRERKRERDRDAGEREDSDNRNKTENRHRRGHDSQTISPEDSLVQ
;
A
#
# COMPACT_ATOMS: atom_id res chain seq x y z
N MET A 1 -6.20 19.40 -29.78
CA MET A 1 -5.89 18.18 -29.01
C MET A 1 -6.10 16.97 -29.91
N GLN A 2 -5.14 16.68 -30.80
CA GLN A 2 -5.06 15.45 -31.59
C GLN A 2 -3.58 15.16 -31.76
N LEU A 3 -3.02 14.25 -30.95
CA LEU A 3 -1.61 13.86 -31.02
C LEU A 3 -1.35 12.59 -30.19
N GLN A 4 -2.01 11.46 -30.50
CA GLN A 4 -1.61 10.15 -29.94
C GLN A 4 -1.93 8.95 -30.86
N LEU A 5 -1.51 8.99 -32.13
CA LEU A 5 -1.54 7.79 -32.99
C LEU A 5 -0.23 7.50 -33.75
N ILE A 6 0.87 8.22 -33.48
CA ILE A 6 2.10 8.10 -34.28
C ILE A 6 3.23 7.34 -33.54
N SER A 7 3.01 6.84 -32.32
CA SER A 7 4.10 6.23 -31.54
C SER A 7 4.34 4.73 -31.73
N PHE A 8 3.53 4.02 -32.53
CA PHE A 8 3.69 2.56 -32.72
C PHE A 8 4.42 2.14 -34.00
N VAL A 9 4.74 3.07 -34.91
CA VAL A 9 5.37 2.73 -36.20
C VAL A 9 6.90 2.81 -36.16
N LEU A 10 7.50 3.44 -35.13
CA LEU A 10 8.94 3.69 -35.10
C LEU A 10 9.78 2.68 -34.29
N ILE A 11 9.17 1.70 -33.63
CA ILE A 11 9.90 0.67 -32.86
C ILE A 11 10.24 -0.57 -33.71
N ILE A 12 9.62 -0.75 -34.87
CA ILE A 12 9.94 -1.88 -35.77
C ILE A 12 11.11 -1.56 -36.73
N TRP A 13 11.54 -0.30 -36.85
CA TRP A 13 12.51 0.09 -37.90
C TRP A 13 13.99 0.15 -37.48
N ASN A 14 14.38 0.07 -36.21
CA ASN A 14 15.79 0.32 -35.86
C ASN A 14 16.42 -0.75 -34.96
N CYS A 15 16.43 -2.01 -35.40
CA CYS A 15 17.47 -2.96 -34.97
C CYS A 15 17.82 -3.93 -36.11
N MET A 16 18.89 -3.53 -36.81
CA MET A 16 19.91 -4.36 -37.46
C MET A 16 19.64 -4.91 -38.86
N ASP A 17 19.86 -4.02 -39.84
CA ASP A 17 20.82 -4.31 -40.90
C ASP A 17 22.22 -4.53 -40.29
N TYR A 18 22.76 -5.73 -40.47
CA TYR A 18 24.19 -5.91 -40.77
C TYR A 18 24.37 -7.16 -41.64
N SER A 19 24.34 -6.93 -42.96
CA SER A 19 25.30 -7.43 -43.96
C SER A 19 25.47 -8.94 -44.09
N GLY A 20 24.91 -9.61 -45.12
CA GLY A 20 25.44 -9.72 -46.49
C GLY A 20 25.61 -11.23 -46.80
N CYS A 21 25.25 -11.83 -47.93
CA CYS A 21 25.44 -11.46 -49.33
C CYS A 21 24.41 -12.13 -50.28
N GLN A 22 24.46 -11.66 -51.53
CA GLN A 22 23.42 -11.56 -52.58
C GLN A 22 22.86 -12.83 -53.26
N PRO A 23 21.73 -12.67 -53.99
CA PRO A 23 21.09 -13.62 -54.89
C PRO A 23 21.32 -13.34 -56.39
N HIS A 24 21.05 -14.33 -57.24
CA HIS A 24 20.56 -14.26 -58.65
C HIS A 24 20.29 -15.72 -59.08
N SER A 25 19.36 -16.14 -59.93
CA SER A 25 18.25 -15.54 -60.68
C SER A 25 17.36 -16.70 -61.17
N THR A 26 16.05 -16.46 -61.16
CA THR A 26 14.99 -17.02 -62.03
C THR A 26 15.25 -18.25 -62.93
N SER A 27 14.40 -19.28 -62.81
CA SER A 27 13.78 -19.91 -63.99
C SER A 27 12.52 -20.69 -63.62
N ARG A 28 11.40 -20.34 -64.27
CA ARG A 28 10.18 -21.13 -64.37
C ARG A 28 10.45 -22.32 -65.29
N HIS A 29 10.16 -23.54 -64.84
CA HIS A 29 9.71 -24.59 -65.75
C HIS A 29 8.66 -25.48 -65.11
N ARG A 30 7.41 -25.19 -65.48
CA ARG A 30 6.31 -26.16 -65.49
C ARG A 30 6.70 -27.24 -66.50
N GLN A 31 6.88 -28.48 -66.07
CA GLN A 31 6.87 -29.64 -66.97
C GLN A 31 5.95 -30.69 -66.38
N HIS A 32 4.73 -30.75 -66.93
CA HIS A 32 4.01 -32.00 -67.03
C HIS A 32 4.89 -32.95 -67.83
N LYS A 33 5.40 -34.01 -67.21
CA LYS A 33 6.03 -35.12 -67.92
C LYS A 33 5.26 -36.39 -67.63
N ALA A 34 4.97 -37.05 -68.75
CA ALA A 34 4.10 -38.19 -68.99
C ALA A 34 4.11 -39.32 -67.95
N MET A 35 2.94 -39.94 -67.84
CA MET A 35 2.79 -41.32 -67.39
C MET A 35 3.68 -42.26 -68.22
N THR A 36 4.68 -42.83 -67.58
CA THR A 36 5.32 -44.09 -68.00
C THR A 36 5.51 -44.93 -66.74
N GLY A 37 4.94 -46.13 -66.75
CA GLY A 37 4.98 -47.06 -65.63
C GLY A 37 6.41 -47.41 -65.23
N GLY A 38 6.82 -46.96 -64.05
CA GLY A 38 8.06 -47.31 -63.39
C GLY A 38 7.81 -47.27 -61.91
N SER A 39 7.98 -48.40 -61.22
CA SER A 39 7.76 -48.52 -59.78
C SER A 39 8.63 -47.48 -59.05
N SER A 40 7.99 -46.45 -58.50
CA SER A 40 8.62 -45.40 -57.72
C SER A 40 9.13 -46.00 -56.42
N GLY A 41 10.38 -46.47 -56.45
CA GLY A 41 11.10 -46.93 -55.28
C GLY A 41 11.08 -45.88 -54.18
N CYS A 42 11.00 -46.34 -52.94
CA CYS A 42 10.79 -45.55 -51.73
C CYS A 42 11.59 -44.25 -51.72
N GLN A 43 10.91 -43.12 -51.85
CA GLN A 43 11.53 -41.80 -51.85
C GLN A 43 12.18 -41.45 -50.49
N GLN A 44 11.90 -42.23 -49.42
CA GLN A 44 12.53 -42.09 -48.11
C GLN A 44 13.95 -42.66 -48.07
N SER A 45 14.90 -41.81 -47.64
CA SER A 45 16.28 -42.21 -47.37
C SER A 45 16.34 -43.34 -46.34
N GLY A 46 16.85 -44.50 -46.76
CA GLY A 46 17.08 -45.64 -45.88
C GLY A 46 15.93 -46.65 -45.75
N CYS A 47 14.84 -46.46 -46.49
CA CYS A 47 13.80 -47.47 -46.66
C CYS A 47 14.20 -48.50 -47.74
N LEU A 48 14.00 -49.80 -47.48
CA LEU A 48 14.26 -50.90 -48.40
C LEU A 48 13.02 -51.28 -49.22
N THR A 49 11.87 -51.36 -48.55
CA THR A 49 10.57 -51.67 -49.17
C THR A 49 9.50 -50.76 -48.59
N CYS A 50 8.53 -50.33 -49.40
CA CYS A 50 7.48 -49.40 -49.00
C CYS A 50 6.19 -49.66 -49.77
N SER A 51 5.10 -49.09 -49.26
CA SER A 51 3.82 -48.96 -49.95
C SER A 51 3.23 -47.57 -49.76
N ASP A 52 2.38 -47.15 -50.69
CA ASP A 52 1.73 -45.83 -50.63
C ASP A 52 0.85 -45.65 -49.38
N TYR A 53 0.31 -46.75 -48.86
CA TYR A 53 -0.55 -46.76 -47.69
C TYR A 53 0.21 -46.90 -46.38
N ASN A 54 1.21 -47.75 -46.28
CA ASN A 54 1.87 -48.00 -44.98
C ASN A 54 3.19 -47.25 -44.84
N GLY A 55 3.61 -46.48 -45.85
CA GLY A 55 4.94 -45.89 -45.87
C GLY A 55 6.01 -46.97 -45.98
N CYS A 56 7.08 -46.84 -45.21
CA CYS A 56 8.17 -47.81 -45.20
C CYS A 56 7.82 -49.10 -44.46
N LEU A 57 8.02 -50.24 -45.12
CA LEU A 57 7.79 -51.59 -44.62
C LEU A 57 9.05 -52.26 -44.07
N SER A 58 10.25 -51.87 -44.53
CA SER A 58 11.53 -52.38 -44.03
C SER A 58 12.63 -51.32 -44.11
N CYS A 59 13.43 -51.21 -43.06
CA CYS A 59 14.53 -50.25 -42.96
C CYS A 59 15.89 -50.92 -43.19
N LYS A 60 16.87 -50.14 -43.66
CA LYS A 60 18.27 -50.59 -43.66
C LYS A 60 18.71 -51.00 -42.24
N PRO A 61 19.61 -51.99 -42.07
CA PRO A 61 19.97 -52.57 -40.76
C PRO A 61 20.49 -51.62 -39.68
N ARG A 62 20.89 -50.38 -40.02
CA ARG A 62 21.37 -49.36 -39.07
C ARG A 62 20.27 -48.38 -38.61
N LEU A 63 19.10 -48.42 -39.22
CA LEU A 63 18.00 -47.50 -38.95
C LEU A 63 16.94 -48.17 -38.10
N PHE A 64 16.20 -47.36 -37.35
CA PHE A 64 15.06 -47.77 -36.55
C PHE A 64 13.76 -47.42 -37.28
N MET A 65 12.85 -48.39 -37.32
CA MET A 65 11.49 -48.19 -37.80
C MET A 65 10.62 -47.55 -36.72
N HIS A 66 10.00 -46.43 -37.05
CA HIS A 66 9.00 -45.76 -36.22
C HIS A 66 7.66 -45.71 -36.97
N LEU A 67 6.57 -45.83 -36.22
CA LEU A 67 5.22 -45.70 -36.74
C LEU A 67 4.70 -44.30 -36.42
N GLU A 68 4.75 -43.41 -37.40
CA GLU A 68 4.28 -42.04 -37.29
C GLU A 68 2.76 -42.00 -37.51
N ARG A 69 2.03 -41.30 -36.63
CA ARG A 69 0.57 -41.18 -36.72
C ARG A 69 0.20 -39.88 -37.44
N ILE A 70 -0.47 -39.99 -38.57
CA ILE A 70 -1.02 -38.85 -39.33
C ILE A 70 -2.54 -38.99 -39.34
N GLY A 71 -3.22 -38.23 -38.49
CA GLY A 71 -4.67 -38.38 -38.26
C GLY A 71 -4.99 -39.78 -37.72
N MET A 72 -5.76 -40.57 -38.47
CA MET A 72 -6.11 -41.95 -38.14
C MET A 72 -5.15 -42.99 -38.73
N LYS A 73 -4.21 -42.57 -39.59
CA LYS A 73 -3.27 -43.43 -40.31
C LYS A 73 -1.98 -43.60 -39.53
N GLN A 74 -1.37 -44.77 -39.60
CA GLN A 74 0.00 -45.01 -39.13
C GLN A 74 0.88 -45.35 -40.34
N ILE A 75 2.00 -44.65 -40.48
CA ILE A 75 2.97 -44.90 -41.55
C ILE A 75 4.34 -45.25 -40.94
N GLY A 76 5.04 -46.20 -41.56
CA GLY A 76 6.40 -46.56 -41.20
C GLY A 76 7.40 -45.56 -41.77
N VAL A 77 8.31 -45.09 -40.91
CA VAL A 77 9.42 -44.22 -41.28
C VAL A 77 10.72 -44.77 -40.69
N CYS A 78 11.82 -44.65 -41.43
CA CYS A 78 13.13 -45.09 -40.98
C CYS A 78 13.94 -43.90 -40.46
N MET A 79 14.49 -44.01 -39.25
CA MET A 79 15.26 -42.95 -38.62
C MET A 79 16.58 -43.47 -38.05
N THR A 80 17.57 -42.59 -37.99
CA THR A 80 18.88 -42.88 -37.38
C THR A 80 18.80 -42.91 -35.85
N SER A 81 17.81 -42.27 -35.26
CA SER A 81 17.53 -42.23 -33.81
C SER A 81 16.04 -42.09 -33.56
N CYS A 82 15.56 -42.67 -32.47
CA CYS A 82 14.15 -42.63 -32.12
C CYS A 82 13.74 -41.23 -31.61
N PRO A 83 12.49 -40.81 -31.86
CA PRO A 83 12.00 -39.49 -31.45
C PRO A 83 11.76 -39.44 -29.94
N PRO A 84 11.58 -38.25 -29.34
CA PRO A 84 11.25 -38.11 -27.92
C PRO A 84 10.05 -39.00 -27.52
N GLY A 85 10.14 -39.62 -26.34
CA GLY A 85 9.14 -40.59 -25.88
C GLY A 85 9.30 -42.01 -26.43
N PHE A 86 10.33 -42.29 -27.24
CA PHE A 86 10.64 -43.62 -27.76
C PHE A 86 12.11 -43.98 -27.56
N TYR A 87 12.39 -45.26 -27.32
CA TYR A 87 13.73 -45.82 -27.26
C TYR A 87 13.93 -46.85 -28.38
N GLY A 88 15.17 -47.04 -28.81
CA GLY A 88 15.51 -47.99 -29.87
C GLY A 88 15.65 -49.42 -29.34
N THR A 89 14.90 -50.35 -29.92
CA THR A 89 15.04 -51.79 -29.68
C THR A 89 15.67 -52.43 -30.92
N ARG A 90 16.78 -53.14 -30.75
CA ARG A 90 17.42 -53.91 -31.83
C ARG A 90 17.02 -55.38 -31.70
N SER A 91 16.51 -55.95 -32.78
CA SER A 91 16.19 -57.38 -32.86
C SER A 91 16.86 -57.97 -34.12
N PRO A 92 17.02 -59.30 -34.19
CA PRO A 92 17.59 -59.95 -35.38
C PRO A 92 16.83 -59.63 -36.68
N GLU A 93 15.53 -59.35 -36.57
CA GLU A 93 14.65 -59.14 -37.72
C GLU A 93 14.57 -57.66 -38.13
N ARG A 94 14.45 -56.75 -37.18
CA ARG A 94 14.39 -55.30 -37.43
C ARG A 94 14.71 -54.47 -36.19
N ASN A 95 15.21 -53.26 -36.39
CA ASN A 95 15.30 -52.29 -35.31
C ASN A 95 14.04 -51.42 -35.29
N THR A 96 13.46 -51.20 -34.11
CA THR A 96 12.20 -50.47 -33.96
C THR A 96 12.29 -49.43 -32.86
N CYS A 97 11.59 -48.33 -33.03
CA CYS A 97 11.33 -47.37 -31.97
C CYS A 97 10.15 -47.84 -31.12
N THR A 98 10.42 -48.16 -29.87
CA THR A 98 9.42 -48.60 -28.89
C THR A 98 9.09 -47.46 -27.95
N LYS A 99 7.79 -47.25 -27.67
CA LYS A 99 7.33 -46.16 -26.81
C LYS A 99 7.79 -46.37 -25.37
N CYS A 100 8.21 -45.30 -24.70
CA CYS A 100 8.45 -45.28 -23.26
C CYS A 100 7.15 -45.53 -22.47
N ARG A 101 7.27 -45.81 -21.17
CA ARG A 101 6.11 -45.88 -20.27
C ARG A 101 5.38 -44.53 -20.18
N SER A 102 4.11 -44.55 -19.79
CA SER A 102 3.26 -43.35 -19.73
C SER A 102 3.79 -42.26 -18.81
N GLU A 103 4.51 -42.62 -17.76
CA GLU A 103 5.04 -41.71 -16.74
C GLU A 103 6.39 -41.09 -17.15
N CYS A 104 6.92 -41.49 -18.31
CA CYS A 104 8.28 -41.22 -18.74
C CYS A 104 8.32 -40.45 -20.08
N ASP A 105 8.92 -39.27 -20.08
CA ASP A 105 9.10 -38.43 -21.27
C ASP A 105 10.25 -38.94 -22.15
N SER A 106 11.34 -39.41 -21.54
CA SER A 106 12.46 -40.04 -22.24
C SER A 106 13.02 -41.20 -21.45
N CYS A 107 13.31 -42.32 -22.13
CA CYS A 107 13.81 -43.54 -21.51
C CYS A 107 14.98 -44.11 -22.30
N PHE A 108 15.88 -44.79 -21.59
CA PHE A 108 16.93 -45.60 -22.18
C PHE A 108 16.39 -46.95 -22.65
N ASN A 109 15.50 -47.55 -21.86
CA ASN A 109 14.76 -48.76 -22.21
C ASN A 109 13.41 -48.81 -21.45
N LYS A 110 12.64 -49.89 -21.61
CA LYS A 110 11.32 -50.08 -20.96
C LYS A 110 11.32 -49.92 -19.43
N ASN A 111 12.45 -50.19 -18.77
CA ASN A 111 12.58 -50.21 -17.31
C ASN A 111 13.40 -49.04 -16.77
N PHE A 112 14.10 -48.30 -17.63
CA PHE A 112 14.98 -47.22 -17.23
C PHE A 112 14.58 -45.91 -17.93
N CYS A 113 13.87 -45.07 -17.18
CA CYS A 113 13.55 -43.71 -17.55
C CYS A 113 14.72 -42.77 -17.25
N THR A 114 14.93 -41.78 -18.11
CA THR A 114 15.93 -40.72 -17.94
C THR A 114 15.30 -39.36 -17.66
N ARG A 115 14.01 -39.18 -17.99
CA ARG A 115 13.25 -37.97 -17.65
C ARG A 115 11.78 -38.31 -17.45
N CYS A 116 11.26 -37.96 -16.29
CA CYS A 116 9.87 -38.18 -15.94
C CYS A 116 8.95 -37.09 -16.49
N ARG A 117 7.71 -37.49 -16.79
CA ARG A 117 6.64 -36.54 -17.09
C ARG A 117 6.35 -35.67 -15.88
N MET A 118 5.83 -34.47 -16.13
CA MET A 118 5.31 -33.60 -15.09
C MET A 118 4.36 -34.34 -14.12
N GLY A 119 4.54 -34.14 -12.81
CA GLY A 119 3.82 -34.88 -11.76
C GLY A 119 4.46 -36.21 -11.35
N PHE A 120 5.56 -36.63 -12.00
CA PHE A 120 6.34 -37.79 -11.60
C PHE A 120 7.81 -37.41 -11.37
N TYR A 121 8.44 -38.13 -10.45
CA TYR A 121 9.78 -37.88 -9.95
C TYR A 121 10.68 -39.09 -10.18
N LEU A 122 11.86 -38.82 -10.74
CA LEU A 122 12.85 -39.84 -11.05
C LEU A 122 13.49 -40.40 -9.77
N HIS A 123 13.44 -41.70 -9.61
CA HIS A 123 14.12 -42.43 -8.55
C HIS A 123 14.64 -43.76 -9.11
N LEU A 124 15.98 -43.92 -9.11
CA LEU A 124 16.67 -45.14 -9.59
C LEU A 124 16.21 -45.59 -11.00
N GLY A 125 16.03 -44.64 -11.92
CA GLY A 125 15.59 -44.91 -13.29
C GLY A 125 14.09 -45.19 -13.43
N LYS A 126 13.27 -44.99 -12.40
CA LYS A 126 11.81 -45.12 -12.46
C LYS A 126 11.14 -43.80 -12.13
N CYS A 127 9.97 -43.56 -12.71
CA CYS A 127 9.16 -42.40 -12.41
C CYS A 127 8.08 -42.77 -11.40
N LEU A 128 8.07 -42.09 -10.26
CA LEU A 128 7.14 -42.29 -9.16
C LEU A 128 6.30 -41.03 -8.97
N ASP A 129 5.04 -41.18 -8.59
CA ASP A 129 4.16 -40.07 -8.22
C ASP A 129 4.46 -39.53 -6.81
N SER A 130 5.05 -40.35 -5.94
CA SER A 130 5.52 -39.98 -4.61
C SER A 130 6.89 -40.57 -4.31
N CYS A 131 7.75 -39.78 -3.66
CA CYS A 131 9.09 -40.24 -3.29
C CYS A 131 9.04 -41.25 -2.12
N PRO A 132 9.98 -42.21 -2.09
CA PRO A 132 10.08 -43.17 -1.00
C PRO A 132 10.41 -42.50 0.34
N VAL A 133 10.16 -43.21 1.43
CA VAL A 133 10.38 -42.70 2.80
C VAL A 133 11.81 -42.21 2.97
N GLY A 134 11.96 -41.02 3.55
CA GLY A 134 13.26 -40.39 3.77
C GLY A 134 13.80 -39.61 2.57
N MET A 135 13.03 -39.47 1.49
CA MET A 135 13.34 -38.61 0.36
C MET A 135 12.21 -37.60 0.11
N VAL A 136 12.56 -36.47 -0.49
CA VAL A 136 11.63 -35.41 -0.90
C VAL A 136 11.72 -35.20 -2.41
N HIS A 137 10.64 -34.73 -3.02
CA HIS A 137 10.62 -34.46 -4.46
C HIS A 137 11.32 -33.14 -4.78
N SER A 138 11.88 -33.01 -5.98
CA SER A 138 12.38 -31.76 -6.54
C SER A 138 11.62 -31.46 -7.83
N ASP A 139 10.86 -30.36 -7.85
CA ASP A 139 10.11 -29.97 -9.05
C ASP A 139 11.04 -29.42 -10.14
N ALA A 140 12.10 -28.70 -9.74
CA ALA A 140 13.11 -28.18 -10.67
C ALA A 140 13.86 -29.30 -11.41
N GLN A 141 14.25 -30.35 -10.69
CA GLN A 141 15.00 -31.47 -11.27
C GLN A 141 14.08 -32.59 -11.79
N ARG A 142 12.82 -32.65 -11.32
CA ARG A 142 11.89 -33.78 -11.49
C ARG A 142 12.47 -35.10 -10.98
N GLU A 143 13.10 -35.05 -9.81
CA GLU A 143 13.78 -36.20 -9.18
C GLU A 143 13.48 -36.29 -7.69
N CYS A 144 13.67 -37.47 -7.10
CA CYS A 144 13.63 -37.66 -5.66
C CYS A 144 15.03 -37.43 -5.06
N VAL A 145 15.14 -36.47 -4.15
CA VAL A 145 16.39 -36.10 -3.48
C VAL A 145 16.38 -36.51 -2.02
N LEU A 146 17.57 -36.75 -1.46
CA LEU A 146 17.73 -37.31 -0.11
C LEU A 146 17.32 -36.33 0.99
N ARG A 147 17.53 -35.02 0.80
CA ARG A 147 17.35 -34.01 1.84
C ARG A 147 16.90 -32.66 1.28
N CYS A 148 16.35 -31.84 2.17
CA CYS A 148 16.10 -30.42 1.96
C CYS A 148 17.40 -29.62 1.79
N SER A 149 17.29 -28.35 1.41
CA SER A 149 18.44 -27.43 1.41
C SER A 149 19.13 -27.36 2.78
N ALA A 150 20.39 -26.94 2.82
CA ALA A 150 21.19 -26.93 4.05
C ALA A 150 20.64 -25.96 5.12
N GLU A 151 19.88 -24.94 4.71
CA GLU A 151 19.27 -23.92 5.54
C GLU A 151 17.90 -24.36 6.10
N CYS A 152 17.39 -25.48 5.61
CA CYS A 152 16.06 -25.98 5.88
C CYS A 152 16.07 -27.16 6.88
N GLU A 153 15.19 -27.12 7.88
CA GLU A 153 14.99 -28.21 8.85
C GLU A 153 14.03 -29.25 8.27
N SER A 154 12.90 -28.80 7.74
CA SER A 154 11.93 -29.64 7.02
C SER A 154 11.37 -28.92 5.81
N CYS A 155 11.07 -29.67 4.75
CA CYS A 155 10.63 -29.15 3.48
C CYS A 155 9.47 -29.96 2.91
N VAL A 156 8.66 -29.31 2.09
CA VAL A 156 7.63 -29.97 1.29
C VAL A 156 8.29 -30.68 0.10
N ASN A 157 9.22 -29.98 -0.55
CA ASN A 157 10.03 -30.42 -1.67
C ASN A 157 11.44 -29.83 -1.54
N SER A 158 12.39 -30.22 -2.40
CA SER A 158 13.79 -29.77 -2.29
C SER A 158 13.96 -28.25 -2.28
N ASP A 159 13.02 -27.53 -2.87
CA ASP A 159 13.10 -26.09 -3.16
C ASP A 159 12.23 -25.25 -2.21
N THR A 160 11.26 -25.89 -1.56
CA THR A 160 10.22 -25.26 -0.72
C THR A 160 10.33 -25.79 0.70
N CYS A 161 11.03 -25.02 1.52
CA CYS A 161 11.16 -25.23 2.94
C CYS A 161 9.86 -24.86 3.66
N ASN A 162 9.41 -25.71 4.59
CA ASN A 162 8.29 -25.40 5.48
C ASN A 162 8.74 -24.94 6.87
N ARG A 163 9.98 -25.29 7.28
CA ARG A 163 10.55 -24.90 8.56
C ARG A 163 12.04 -24.67 8.41
N CYS A 164 12.45 -23.43 8.65
CA CYS A 164 13.85 -23.04 8.60
C CYS A 164 14.59 -23.51 9.84
N ARG A 165 15.91 -23.70 9.70
CA ARG A 165 16.77 -23.94 10.85
C ARG A 165 16.74 -22.75 11.82
N PRO A 166 17.04 -22.96 13.11
CA PRO A 166 17.05 -21.89 14.10
C PRO A 166 17.93 -20.70 13.67
N GLY A 167 17.41 -19.47 13.84
CA GLY A 167 18.10 -18.23 13.48
C GLY A 167 17.99 -17.82 12.00
N LEU A 168 17.12 -18.48 11.22
CA LEU A 168 16.77 -18.08 9.86
C LEU A 168 15.30 -17.72 9.76
N TYR A 169 14.99 -16.78 8.87
CA TYR A 169 13.65 -16.29 8.59
C TYR A 169 13.12 -16.89 7.29
N GLN A 170 11.88 -17.39 7.31
CA GLN A 170 11.23 -17.95 6.14
C GLN A 170 10.62 -16.85 5.26
N LEU A 171 10.84 -16.93 3.96
CA LEU A 171 10.20 -16.10 2.95
C LEU A 171 9.98 -16.91 1.67
N ASN A 172 8.73 -17.03 1.21
CA ASN A 172 8.37 -17.73 -0.03
C ASN A 172 8.96 -19.15 -0.15
N GLY A 173 8.94 -19.91 0.95
CA GLY A 173 9.49 -21.27 1.00
C GLY A 173 11.02 -21.34 1.02
N ARG A 174 11.73 -20.23 1.17
CA ARG A 174 13.18 -20.18 1.34
C ARG A 174 13.56 -19.63 2.70
N CYS A 175 14.73 -20.01 3.18
CA CYS A 175 15.25 -19.58 4.46
C CYS A 175 16.36 -18.55 4.25
N HIS A 176 16.25 -17.43 4.93
CA HIS A 176 17.17 -16.30 4.81
C HIS A 176 17.79 -16.00 6.17
N HIS A 177 19.10 -15.75 6.18
CA HIS A 177 19.79 -15.27 7.39
C HIS A 177 19.45 -13.81 7.69
N ILE A 178 19.22 -13.01 6.65
CA ILE A 178 18.81 -11.61 6.72
C ILE A 178 17.68 -11.44 5.70
N CYS A 179 16.57 -10.84 6.11
CA CYS A 179 15.46 -10.59 5.20
C CYS A 179 15.90 -9.67 4.05
N PRO A 180 15.48 -9.96 2.80
CA PRO A 180 15.76 -9.09 1.66
C PRO A 180 15.23 -7.66 1.82
N ASP A 181 15.66 -6.76 0.95
CA ASP A 181 15.12 -5.39 0.86
C ASP A 181 13.59 -5.44 0.71
N ASP A 182 12.90 -4.48 1.33
CA ASP A 182 11.43 -4.40 1.47
C ASP A 182 10.80 -5.42 2.43
N TYR A 183 11.59 -6.23 3.15
CA TYR A 183 11.10 -7.11 4.21
C TYR A 183 11.76 -6.81 5.56
N GLU A 184 11.05 -7.07 6.64
CA GLU A 184 11.51 -6.96 8.01
C GLU A 184 11.41 -8.31 8.74
N PRO A 185 12.34 -8.61 9.66
CA PRO A 185 12.28 -9.85 10.43
C PRO A 185 11.15 -9.80 11.46
N ASN A 186 10.34 -10.86 11.50
CA ASN A 186 9.36 -11.09 12.56
C ASN A 186 9.80 -12.24 13.45
N ASP A 187 10.46 -11.92 14.57
CA ASP A 187 11.02 -12.92 15.50
C ASP A 187 9.96 -13.84 16.15
N LYS A 188 8.69 -13.41 16.21
CA LYS A 188 7.62 -14.23 16.78
C LYS A 188 7.20 -15.35 15.84
N LEU A 189 7.24 -15.07 14.53
CA LEU A 189 6.86 -16.03 13.49
C LEU A 189 8.08 -16.70 12.83
N MET A 190 9.29 -16.17 13.04
CA MET A 190 10.50 -16.56 12.32
C MET A 190 10.32 -16.46 10.80
N GLU A 191 9.65 -15.40 10.36
CA GLU A 191 9.30 -15.12 8.98
C GLU A 191 9.76 -13.71 8.58
N CYS A 192 10.02 -13.50 7.30
CA CYS A 192 10.20 -12.16 6.75
C CYS A 192 8.83 -11.59 6.37
N THR A 193 8.42 -10.52 7.04
CA THR A 193 7.18 -9.81 6.73
C THR A 193 7.45 -8.60 5.85
N PRO A 194 6.57 -8.23 4.92
CA PRO A 194 6.76 -7.04 4.11
C PRO A 194 6.86 -5.78 4.97
N GLN A 195 7.82 -4.91 4.65
CA GLN A 195 7.91 -3.60 5.26
C GLN A 195 6.70 -2.77 4.87
N VAL A 196 6.09 -2.15 5.86
CA VAL A 196 4.98 -1.23 5.63
C VAL A 196 5.56 0.19 5.63
N HIS A 197 5.39 0.91 4.53
CA HIS A 197 5.76 2.32 4.44
C HIS A 197 4.57 3.21 4.81
N CYS A 198 4.85 4.45 5.21
CA CYS A 198 3.77 5.37 5.51
C CYS A 198 3.06 5.84 4.24
N GLU A 199 1.74 5.74 4.24
CA GLU A 199 0.88 6.34 3.21
C GLU A 199 -0.02 7.40 3.84
N VAL A 200 -0.15 8.52 3.16
CA VAL A 200 -0.94 9.67 3.61
C VAL A 200 -2.01 10.00 2.59
N GLY A 201 -3.15 10.48 3.07
CA GLY A 201 -4.28 10.84 2.23
C GLY A 201 -4.12 12.19 1.55
N GLU A 202 -5.20 12.58 0.86
CA GLU A 202 -5.30 13.92 0.28
C GLU A 202 -5.27 15.01 1.35
N TRP A 203 -4.78 16.17 0.95
CA TRP A 203 -4.80 17.36 1.80
C TRP A 203 -6.22 17.84 2.04
N SER A 204 -6.50 18.27 3.27
CA SER A 204 -7.71 19.04 3.56
C SER A 204 -7.73 20.34 2.78
N GLU A 205 -8.92 20.95 2.69
CA GLU A 205 -9.01 22.37 2.33
C GLU A 205 -8.21 23.22 3.32
N TRP A 206 -7.73 24.36 2.83
CA TRP A 206 -7.01 25.33 3.65
C TRP A 206 -7.96 25.95 4.68
N SER A 207 -7.50 26.02 5.94
CA SER A 207 -8.23 26.73 6.98
C SER A 207 -8.35 28.23 6.62
N PRO A 208 -9.38 28.94 7.13
CA PRO A 208 -9.42 30.39 7.00
C PRO A 208 -8.16 31.05 7.57
N CYS A 209 -7.65 32.05 6.85
CA CYS A 209 -6.51 32.86 7.30
C CYS A 209 -6.73 33.35 8.73
N SER A 210 -5.81 33.01 9.64
CA SER A 210 -5.93 33.32 11.06
C SER A 210 -4.62 33.86 11.65
N ARG A 211 -4.71 34.59 12.77
CA ARG A 211 -3.55 35.00 13.56
C ARG A 211 -3.88 34.92 15.04
N SER A 212 -3.10 34.14 15.80
CA SER A 212 -3.32 33.90 17.24
C SER A 212 -4.74 33.42 17.55
N GLY A 213 -5.25 32.47 16.75
CA GLY A 213 -6.59 31.87 16.91
C GLY A 213 -7.77 32.78 16.52
N ARG A 214 -7.51 33.93 15.88
CA ARG A 214 -8.55 34.87 15.42
C ARG A 214 -8.54 34.98 13.91
N THR A 215 -9.69 35.25 13.29
CA THR A 215 -9.86 35.45 11.83
C THR A 215 -10.08 36.92 11.44
N CYS A 216 -10.00 37.85 12.40
CA CYS A 216 -10.21 39.28 12.22
C CYS A 216 -9.11 40.12 12.91
N GLY A 217 -9.00 41.40 12.55
CA GLY A 217 -8.12 42.35 13.24
C GLY A 217 -6.64 42.36 12.79
N PHE A 218 -6.27 41.57 11.78
CA PHE A 218 -4.92 41.50 11.22
C PHE A 218 -4.89 41.66 9.70
N ARG A 219 -3.68 41.85 9.15
CA ARG A 219 -3.42 41.95 7.70
C ARG A 219 -2.59 40.78 7.17
N ARG A 220 -1.66 40.26 7.98
CA ARG A 220 -0.87 39.05 7.75
C ARG A 220 -1.32 38.00 8.75
N GLY A 221 -1.60 36.79 8.27
CA GLY A 221 -1.94 35.62 9.08
C GLY A 221 -1.35 34.37 8.45
N GLN A 222 -1.79 33.22 8.93
CA GLN A 222 -1.43 31.91 8.40
C GLN A 222 -2.69 31.09 8.12
N GLU A 223 -2.65 30.32 7.04
CA GLU A 223 -3.59 29.25 6.74
C GLU A 223 -2.88 27.92 6.92
N THR A 224 -3.57 26.94 7.50
CA THR A 224 -3.05 25.60 7.75
C THR A 224 -3.94 24.60 7.04
N ARG A 225 -3.34 23.60 6.41
CA ARG A 225 -4.03 22.40 5.93
C ARG A 225 -3.38 21.17 6.53
N THR A 226 -4.16 20.11 6.67
CA THR A 226 -3.70 18.85 7.26
C THR A 226 -4.13 17.68 6.40
N ARG A 227 -3.36 16.60 6.40
CA ARG A 227 -3.74 15.33 5.78
C ARG A 227 -3.67 14.21 6.80
N GLN A 228 -4.50 13.19 6.62
CA GLN A 228 -4.52 12.02 7.50
C GLN A 228 -3.47 11.00 7.06
N VAL A 229 -2.93 10.25 8.02
CA VAL A 229 -2.11 9.06 7.74
C VAL A 229 -3.07 7.90 7.47
N LEU A 230 -3.01 7.33 6.27
CA LEU A 230 -3.83 6.18 5.86
C LEU A 230 -3.19 4.86 6.29
N GLN A 231 -1.86 4.78 6.15
CA GLN A 231 -1.07 3.62 6.55
C GLN A 231 0.09 4.11 7.41
N TYR A 232 0.17 3.60 8.64
CA TYR A 232 1.32 3.88 9.50
C TYR A 232 2.51 3.01 9.09
N PRO A 233 3.74 3.54 9.15
CA PRO A 233 4.93 2.80 8.80
C PRO A 233 5.29 1.77 9.87
N SER A 234 5.85 0.65 9.42
CA SER A 234 6.60 -0.31 10.23
C SER A 234 7.88 0.30 10.80
N PRO A 235 8.55 -0.32 11.80
CA PRO A 235 9.81 0.15 12.36
C PRO A 235 10.92 0.37 11.32
N PHE A 236 10.92 -0.44 10.25
CA PHE A 236 11.88 -0.33 9.14
C PHE A 236 11.32 0.41 7.92
N GLY A 237 10.06 0.84 7.97
CA GLY A 237 9.39 1.55 6.89
C GLY A 237 9.77 3.02 6.78
N ASN A 238 9.43 3.64 5.64
CA ASN A 238 9.67 5.06 5.43
C ASN A 238 8.74 5.89 6.32
N PRO A 239 9.28 6.90 7.05
CA PRO A 239 8.46 7.74 7.92
C PRO A 239 7.44 8.55 7.11
N CYS A 240 6.37 8.95 7.78
CA CYS A 240 5.34 9.75 7.13
C CYS A 240 5.90 11.08 6.62
N PRO A 241 5.58 11.47 5.37
CA PRO A 241 5.88 12.81 4.90
C PRO A 241 5.06 13.83 5.69
N GLU A 242 5.38 15.12 5.55
CA GLU A 242 4.79 16.19 6.37
C GLU A 242 3.24 16.17 6.36
N ILE A 243 2.61 16.09 7.53
CA ILE A 243 1.15 15.91 7.67
C ILE A 243 0.38 17.22 7.89
N SER A 244 1.11 18.32 8.12
CA SER A 244 0.55 19.65 8.33
C SER A 244 1.37 20.68 7.56
N GLU A 245 0.72 21.49 6.75
CA GLU A 245 1.38 22.55 6.02
C GLU A 245 0.83 23.90 6.45
N VAL A 246 1.71 24.87 6.66
CA VAL A 246 1.37 26.23 7.05
C VAL A 246 1.85 27.20 5.99
N LYS A 247 0.95 28.05 5.52
CA LYS A 247 1.24 29.06 4.50
C LYS A 247 0.83 30.44 4.97
N GLU A 248 1.62 31.45 4.63
CA GLU A 248 1.28 32.84 4.94
C GLU A 248 0.16 33.37 4.03
N CYS A 249 -0.75 34.14 4.63
CA CYS A 249 -1.89 34.73 3.93
C CYS A 249 -2.04 36.22 4.24
N LEU A 250 -2.51 36.97 3.24
CA LEU A 250 -2.76 38.40 3.32
C LEU A 250 -4.25 38.68 3.19
N VAL A 251 -4.85 39.27 4.22
CA VAL A 251 -6.29 39.59 4.25
C VAL A 251 -6.53 41.07 4.52
N LYS A 252 -7.68 41.57 4.05
CA LYS A 252 -8.14 42.92 4.41
C LYS A 252 -8.48 42.94 5.91
N LYS A 253 -7.92 43.91 6.64
CA LYS A 253 -8.11 44.05 8.09
C LYS A 253 -9.57 44.39 8.42
N LYS A 254 -10.37 43.37 8.76
CA LYS A 254 -11.73 43.53 9.28
C LYS A 254 -11.72 43.80 10.79
N ARG A 255 -12.68 44.57 11.29
CA ARG A 255 -12.86 44.74 12.75
C ARG A 255 -13.40 43.46 13.36
N CYS A 256 -12.91 43.12 14.55
CA CYS A 256 -13.43 41.98 15.29
C CYS A 256 -14.77 42.35 15.97
N PRO A 257 -15.76 41.44 15.96
CA PRO A 257 -16.97 41.58 16.77
C PRO A 257 -16.57 41.76 18.24
N GLY A 258 -17.07 42.80 18.90
CA GLY A 258 -16.82 43.06 20.34
C GLY A 258 -15.82 44.19 20.67
N THR A 259 -15.06 44.73 19.71
CA THR A 259 -14.23 45.92 19.99
C THR A 259 -15.08 47.19 19.95
N ARG A 260 -15.65 47.60 21.09
CA ARG A 260 -16.33 48.91 21.25
C ARG A 260 -15.37 50.06 20.92
N ARG A 261 -15.84 51.10 20.22
CA ARG A 261 -14.99 52.24 19.81
C ARG A 261 -14.40 52.90 21.07
N LYS A 262 -13.13 53.34 21.00
CA LYS A 262 -12.56 54.24 22.02
C LYS A 262 -13.40 55.53 22.15
N SER A 263 -14.08 55.98 21.09
CA SER A 263 -14.99 57.13 21.15
C SER A 263 -16.21 56.86 22.04
N ASP A 264 -16.84 55.68 21.93
CA ASP A 264 -18.03 55.33 22.73
C ASP A 264 -17.70 55.24 24.23
N ARG A 265 -16.46 54.83 24.57
CA ARG A 265 -15.96 54.87 25.95
C ARG A 265 -15.78 56.31 26.46
N LYS A 266 -15.28 57.23 25.62
CA LYS A 266 -15.09 58.65 25.99
C LYS A 266 -16.43 59.37 26.12
N GLU A 267 -17.38 59.07 25.23
CA GLU A 267 -18.72 59.63 25.26
C GLU A 267 -19.54 59.12 26.45
N ARG A 268 -19.49 57.81 26.76
CA ARG A 268 -20.07 57.27 28.00
C ARG A 268 -19.45 57.87 29.26
N ARG A 269 -18.13 58.07 29.28
CA ARG A 269 -17.44 58.69 30.43
C ARG A 269 -17.88 60.15 30.61
N ASN A 270 -17.98 60.93 29.53
CA ASN A 270 -18.51 62.29 29.58
C ASN A 270 -19.99 62.33 30.01
N ARG A 271 -20.81 61.39 29.53
CA ARG A 271 -22.23 61.30 29.91
C ARG A 271 -22.41 60.96 31.39
N ASN A 272 -21.60 60.05 31.93
CA ASN A 272 -21.62 59.70 33.35
C ASN A 272 -21.15 60.87 34.22
N ASN A 273 -20.04 61.53 33.86
CA ASN A 273 -19.58 62.73 34.57
C ASN A 273 -20.62 63.86 34.58
N ARG A 274 -21.38 64.03 33.49
CA ARG A 274 -22.47 65.02 33.43
C ARG A 274 -23.62 64.68 34.37
N LYS A 275 -24.01 63.40 34.43
CA LYS A 275 -25.06 62.92 35.35
C LYS A 275 -24.64 63.02 36.82
N ASP A 276 -23.37 62.73 37.13
CA ASP A 276 -22.86 62.86 38.50
C ASP A 276 -22.85 64.32 38.95
N LYS A 277 -22.55 65.26 38.04
CA LYS A 277 -22.59 66.70 38.32
C LYS A 277 -24.02 67.21 38.57
N GLU A 278 -24.98 66.79 37.74
CA GLU A 278 -26.41 67.12 37.92
C GLU A 278 -26.98 66.52 39.22
N SER A 279 -26.58 65.30 39.59
CA SER A 279 -26.96 64.66 40.86
C SER A 279 -26.38 65.38 42.08
N GLN A 280 -25.13 65.86 41.98
CA GLN A 280 -24.48 66.61 43.05
C GLN A 280 -25.10 68.00 43.24
N GLU A 281 -25.54 68.63 42.17
CA GLU A 281 -26.21 69.94 42.18
C GLU A 281 -27.60 69.84 42.82
N GLY A 282 -28.41 68.84 42.44
CA GLY A 282 -29.70 68.57 43.08
C GLY A 282 -29.58 68.19 44.56
N ARG A 283 -28.48 67.54 44.98
CA ARG A 283 -28.21 67.25 46.40
C ARG A 283 -27.82 68.51 47.20
N ARG A 284 -27.17 69.49 46.56
CA ARG A 284 -26.85 70.79 47.17
C ARG A 284 -28.08 71.68 47.30
N GLU A 285 -28.99 71.62 46.33
CA GLU A 285 -30.23 72.38 46.34
C GLU A 285 -31.18 71.91 47.45
N ARG A 286 -31.38 70.59 47.58
CA ARG A 286 -32.15 70.00 48.71
C ARG A 286 -31.54 70.30 50.08
N LYS A 287 -30.21 70.47 50.17
CA LYS A 287 -29.56 70.89 51.41
C LYS A 287 -29.89 72.35 51.74
N ARG A 288 -29.87 73.24 50.75
CA ARG A 288 -30.23 74.66 50.91
C ARG A 288 -31.71 74.85 51.28
N GLU A 289 -32.61 74.03 50.75
CA GLU A 289 -34.01 74.03 51.18
C GLU A 289 -34.15 73.58 52.64
N ARG A 290 -33.47 72.51 53.03
CA ARG A 290 -33.50 72.00 54.41
C ARG A 290 -32.90 72.99 55.43
N ASP A 291 -31.87 73.75 55.03
CA ASP A 291 -31.26 74.78 55.87
C ASP A 291 -32.16 76.05 55.99
N ARG A 292 -33.01 76.35 54.99
CA ARG A 292 -34.03 77.41 55.10
C ARG A 292 -35.19 77.02 56.01
N ASP A 293 -35.65 75.77 55.88
CA ASP A 293 -36.77 75.22 56.68
C ASP A 293 -36.40 75.05 58.17
N ALA A 294 -35.10 74.95 58.48
CA ALA A 294 -34.59 74.95 59.86
C ALA A 294 -34.56 76.37 60.47
N GLY A 295 -34.28 77.41 59.68
CA GLY A 295 -34.25 78.80 60.14
C GLY A 295 -35.63 79.35 60.54
N GLU A 296 -36.69 78.94 59.85
CA GLU A 296 -38.07 79.37 60.19
C GLU A 296 -38.62 78.70 61.47
N ARG A 297 -38.11 77.51 61.83
CA ARG A 297 -38.47 76.83 63.09
C ARG A 297 -37.79 77.44 64.32
N GLU A 298 -36.54 77.89 64.21
CA GLU A 298 -35.82 78.50 65.34
C GLU A 298 -36.36 79.89 65.74
N ASP A 299 -36.90 80.67 64.80
CA ASP A 299 -37.51 81.98 65.09
C ASP A 299 -38.89 81.85 65.80
N SER A 300 -39.56 80.72 65.62
CA SER A 300 -40.85 80.41 66.25
C SER A 300 -40.70 80.00 67.73
N ASP A 301 -39.66 79.23 68.06
CA ASP A 301 -39.40 78.74 69.43
C ASP A 301 -38.83 79.83 70.37
N ASN A 302 -38.13 80.83 69.83
CA ASN A 302 -37.60 81.93 70.65
C ASN A 302 -38.66 82.94 71.09
N ARG A 303 -39.83 82.99 70.44
CA ARG A 303 -40.97 83.82 70.88
C ARG A 303 -41.72 83.24 72.09
N ASN A 304 -41.74 81.91 72.24
CA ASN A 304 -42.43 81.23 73.33
C ASN A 304 -41.60 81.07 74.62
N LYS A 305 -40.30 81.40 74.61
CA LYS A 305 -39.40 81.20 75.75
C LYS A 305 -39.25 82.42 76.66
N THR A 306 -39.79 83.57 76.27
CA THR A 306 -39.77 84.82 77.06
C THR A 306 -41.01 84.99 77.96
N GLU A 307 -42.12 84.30 77.69
CA GLU A 307 -43.35 84.38 78.52
C GLU A 307 -43.37 83.43 79.73
N ASN A 308 -42.57 82.37 79.73
CA ASN A 308 -42.68 81.29 80.74
C ASN A 308 -41.67 81.35 81.90
N ARG A 309 -40.89 82.44 82.03
CA ARG A 309 -39.88 82.61 83.09
C ARG A 309 -40.39 83.36 84.33
N HIS A 310 -41.72 83.44 84.52
CA HIS A 310 -42.37 84.12 85.65
C HIS A 310 -43.13 83.21 86.62
N ARG A 311 -42.96 81.88 86.55
CA ARG A 311 -43.61 80.97 87.52
C ARG A 311 -42.70 79.84 88.00
N ARG A 312 -42.30 79.97 89.27
CA ARG A 312 -42.05 78.91 90.29
C ARG A 312 -40.85 77.99 90.02
N GLY A 313 -39.92 77.72 90.94
CA GLY A 313 -39.94 77.78 92.39
C GLY A 313 -40.11 76.38 93.00
N HIS A 314 -39.06 75.91 93.70
CA HIS A 314 -38.96 74.87 94.74
C HIS A 314 -38.60 73.39 94.45
N ASP A 315 -37.53 72.98 95.16
CA ASP A 315 -37.14 71.69 95.79
C ASP A 315 -36.74 70.44 94.97
N SER A 316 -35.51 69.90 95.11
CA SER A 316 -34.92 69.05 96.21
C SER A 316 -35.45 67.59 96.12
N GLN A 317 -34.71 66.46 96.12
CA GLN A 317 -33.33 66.06 96.45
C GLN A 317 -33.07 64.63 95.88
N THR A 318 -31.78 64.35 95.61
CA THR A 318 -30.96 63.14 95.84
C THR A 318 -31.55 61.70 95.76
N ILE A 319 -30.87 60.81 95.02
CA ILE A 319 -30.16 59.58 95.49
C ILE A 319 -29.59 58.80 94.28
N SER A 320 -28.37 58.29 94.47
CA SER A 320 -27.57 57.37 93.62
C SER A 320 -27.28 56.13 94.50
N PRO A 321 -26.46 55.11 94.14
CA PRO A 321 -25.83 54.73 92.87
C PRO A 321 -25.85 53.19 92.64
N GLU A 322 -24.93 52.72 91.77
CA GLU A 322 -24.29 51.38 91.70
C GLU A 322 -24.96 50.29 90.85
N ASP A 323 -24.24 49.40 90.14
CA ASP A 323 -22.89 49.32 89.57
C ASP A 323 -22.82 47.97 88.79
N SER A 324 -21.69 47.68 88.12
CA SER A 324 -21.14 46.33 87.84
C SER A 324 -21.67 45.54 86.61
N LEU A 325 -20.86 45.38 85.55
CA LEU A 325 -19.80 44.35 85.28
C LEU A 325 -20.35 43.10 84.54
N VAL A 326 -19.93 42.85 83.29
CA VAL A 326 -18.82 41.97 82.88
C VAL A 326 -19.10 40.48 83.15
N GLN A 327 -19.29 39.70 82.07
CA GLN A 327 -18.28 38.75 81.57
C GLN A 327 -18.57 38.34 80.13
#